data_AF-A0A8C2EZC4-F1
#
_entry.id   AF-A0A8C2EZC4-F1
#
_cell.length_a   1.000
_cell.length_b   1.000
_cell.length_c   1.000
_cell.angle_alpha   90.00
_cell.angle_beta   90.00
_cell.angle_gamma   90.00
#
_symmetry.space_group_name_H-M   'P 1'
#
loop_
_entity.id
_entity.type
_entity.pdbx_description
1 polymer ?
#
loop_
_entity_poly.entity_id
_entity_poly.type
_entity_poly.pdbx_seq_one_letter_code
_entity_poly.pdbx_strand_id
1 'polypeptide(L)'
;MTMVVLLYRAFSTDSSHEVLLSKPLSRWSTDDVTLWVEHLGIWTNQYKKTFRREQINGRLLFSLSDDDLSAAPYNIEKQSHRQIILEELHRLRQRRVSLDRWQYKDLYLGKSLFLLISLRNFPRLTLLYLFLFDYNDTFLPFIHTSCPATPDPPADTPLNRRCCKRGRALTHPVLHQDWPGWRQWAEFLLLYFLLPYQLLSAFAWHWMSVHYWTAGFIIAHAALLTVLDVCFYWTLWKRGQMRTLPKLVWLQMFAVLFNTSLFVLPWPLMPLFLINTEIYIQLYFIPFLTAVLVKRTLLPTNTQHRP
;
A
#
# COMPACT_ATOMS: atom_id res chain seq x y z
N MET A 1 0.85 7.75 19.30
CA MET A 1 0.78 8.07 17.84
C MET A 1 2.14 8.53 17.32
N THR A 2 2.75 9.56 17.89
CA THR A 2 4.09 10.05 17.48
C THR A 2 5.21 9.01 17.61
N MET A 3 5.29 8.24 18.71
CA MET A 3 6.35 7.22 18.86
C MET A 3 6.27 6.08 17.84
N VAL A 4 5.07 5.54 17.56
CA VAL A 4 4.90 4.46 16.57
C VAL A 4 5.22 4.95 15.15
N VAL A 5 4.87 6.20 14.83
CA VAL A 5 5.20 6.86 13.55
C VAL A 5 6.70 7.16 13.43
N LEU A 6 7.34 7.60 14.52
CA LEU A 6 8.78 7.89 14.54
C LEU A 6 9.62 6.62 14.48
N LEU A 7 9.21 5.55 15.15
CA LEU A 7 9.85 4.23 15.05
C LEU A 7 9.63 3.63 13.66
N TYR A 8 8.40 3.65 13.12
CA TYR A 8 8.14 3.22 11.75
C TYR A 8 9.01 4.00 10.74
N ARG A 9 9.11 5.33 10.86
CA ARG A 9 9.98 6.15 10.00
C ARG A 9 11.46 5.81 10.17
N ALA A 10 11.95 5.66 11.41
CA ALA A 10 13.35 5.38 11.70
C ALA A 10 13.79 4.00 11.18
N PHE A 11 12.89 3.00 11.19
CA PHE A 11 13.16 1.65 10.71
C PHE A 11 12.83 1.41 9.23
N SER A 12 12.14 2.36 8.56
CA SER A 12 11.90 2.31 7.11
C SER A 12 13.07 2.89 6.29
N THR A 13 14.06 3.49 6.94
CA THR A 13 15.26 4.06 6.34
C THR A 13 16.39 3.02 6.27
N ASP A 14 16.15 1.88 5.64
CA ASP A 14 17.24 0.98 5.26
C ASP A 14 17.62 1.26 3.79
N SER A 15 18.82 1.77 3.57
CA SER A 15 19.29 2.29 2.28
C SER A 15 20.02 1.22 1.47
N SER A 16 19.41 0.06 1.26
CA SER A 16 19.97 -0.96 0.38
C SER A 16 19.56 -0.68 -1.08
N HIS A 17 20.41 -1.03 -2.04
CA HIS A 17 20.14 -0.80 -3.47
C HIS A 17 18.83 -1.49 -3.93
N GLU A 18 18.52 -2.67 -3.39
CA GLU A 18 17.25 -3.36 -3.66
C GLU A 18 16.04 -2.59 -3.12
N VAL A 19 16.18 -1.96 -1.94
CA VAL A 19 15.16 -1.08 -1.37
C VAL A 19 15.01 0.21 -2.19
N LEU A 20 16.11 0.77 -2.72
CA LEU A 20 16.05 1.94 -3.63
C LEU A 20 15.22 1.65 -4.88
N LEU A 21 15.46 0.51 -5.52
CA LEU A 21 14.74 0.11 -6.73
C LEU A 21 13.23 -0.10 -6.50
N SER A 22 12.82 -0.31 -5.24
CA SER A 22 11.41 -0.46 -4.85
C SER A 22 10.74 0.86 -4.44
N LYS A 23 11.54 1.88 -4.09
CA LYS A 23 11.07 3.19 -3.66
C LYS A 23 10.67 4.01 -4.90
N PRO A 24 9.55 4.74 -4.90
CA PRO A 24 9.19 5.58 -6.03
C PRO A 24 10.26 6.66 -6.23
N LEU A 25 10.66 6.90 -7.49
CA LEU A 25 11.66 7.92 -7.84
C LEU A 25 11.35 9.29 -7.20
N SER A 26 10.08 9.65 -7.04
CA SER A 26 9.67 10.91 -6.41
C SER A 26 10.09 11.08 -4.94
N ARG A 27 10.46 10.00 -4.26
CA ARG A 27 10.95 9.99 -2.86
C ARG A 27 12.46 9.80 -2.77
N TRP A 28 13.17 9.55 -3.87
CA TRP A 28 14.61 9.33 -3.82
C TRP A 28 15.33 10.61 -3.38
N SER A 29 16.16 10.46 -2.36
CA SER A 29 17.08 11.50 -1.90
C SER A 29 18.23 11.66 -2.89
N THR A 30 19.03 12.71 -2.71
CA THR A 30 20.27 12.89 -3.47
C THR A 30 21.24 11.74 -3.26
N ASP A 31 21.29 11.18 -2.04
CA ASP A 31 22.15 10.05 -1.73
C ASP A 31 21.63 8.76 -2.39
N ASP A 32 20.33 8.55 -2.42
CA ASP A 32 19.68 7.43 -3.13
C ASP A 32 20.01 7.45 -4.63
N VAL A 33 19.91 8.63 -5.25
CA VAL A 33 20.25 8.81 -6.68
C VAL A 33 21.73 8.52 -6.90
N THR A 34 22.63 8.98 -6.02
CA THR A 34 24.06 8.70 -6.17
C THR A 34 24.40 7.21 -5.99
N LEU A 35 23.70 6.52 -5.09
CA LEU A 35 23.85 5.09 -4.88
C LEU A 35 23.36 4.29 -6.10
N TRP A 36 22.22 4.69 -6.70
CA TRP A 36 21.74 4.08 -7.93
C TRP A 36 22.72 4.28 -9.09
N VAL A 37 23.23 5.51 -9.29
CA VAL A 37 24.22 5.81 -10.33
C VAL A 37 25.47 4.93 -10.19
N GLU A 38 25.95 4.71 -8.96
CA GLU A 38 27.09 3.84 -8.68
C GLU A 38 26.88 2.37 -9.09
N HIS A 39 25.63 1.88 -9.00
CA HIS A 39 25.29 0.49 -9.36
C HIS A 39 25.08 0.29 -10.87
N LEU A 40 24.97 1.35 -11.68
CA LEU A 40 24.88 1.25 -13.14
C LEU A 40 26.18 0.75 -13.79
N GLY A 41 27.31 0.86 -13.08
CA GLY A 41 28.59 0.31 -13.51
C GLY A 41 29.79 1.20 -13.16
N ILE A 42 31.00 0.64 -13.26
CA ILE A 42 32.26 1.29 -12.83
C ILE A 42 32.50 2.64 -13.54
N TRP A 43 31.97 2.79 -14.76
CA TRP A 43 32.09 3.98 -15.60
C TRP A 43 31.30 5.19 -15.07
N THR A 44 30.36 5.01 -14.15
CA THR A 44 29.55 6.12 -13.60
C THR A 44 30.24 6.89 -12.49
N ASN A 45 31.35 6.40 -11.95
CA ASN A 45 32.13 7.07 -10.91
C ASN A 45 32.56 8.49 -11.28
N GLN A 46 32.79 8.74 -12.58
CA GLN A 46 33.12 10.08 -13.10
C GLN A 46 31.93 11.06 -13.04
N TYR A 47 30.70 10.55 -13.13
CA TYR A 47 29.47 11.36 -13.12
C TYR A 47 28.84 11.46 -11.73
N LYS A 48 29.09 10.48 -10.84
CA LYS A 48 28.56 10.44 -9.46
C LYS A 48 28.77 11.76 -8.71
N LYS A 49 29.95 12.37 -8.83
CA LYS A 49 30.28 13.66 -8.18
C LYS A 49 29.44 14.80 -8.73
N THR A 50 29.19 14.82 -10.04
CA THR A 50 28.32 15.79 -10.70
C THR A 50 26.88 15.63 -10.21
N PHE A 51 26.35 14.40 -10.19
CA PHE A 51 24.99 14.15 -9.71
C PHE A 51 24.79 14.56 -8.23
N ARG A 52 25.82 14.35 -7.40
CA ARG A 52 25.82 14.80 -5.99
C ARG A 52 25.93 16.33 -5.87
N ARG A 53 26.78 16.97 -6.67
CA ARG A 53 26.98 18.42 -6.66
C ARG A 53 25.72 19.16 -7.07
N GLU A 54 25.03 18.68 -8.11
CA GLU A 54 23.79 19.26 -8.62
C GLU A 54 22.56 18.89 -7.76
N GLN A 55 22.76 18.19 -6.63
CA GLN A 55 21.72 17.84 -5.66
C GLN A 55 20.47 17.22 -6.30
N ILE A 56 20.70 16.28 -7.23
CA ILE A 56 19.63 15.68 -8.01
C ILE A 56 18.85 14.74 -7.13
N ASN A 57 17.60 15.09 -6.86
CA ASN A 57 16.63 14.20 -6.27
C ASN A 57 15.93 13.38 -7.36
N GLY A 58 15.22 12.32 -6.97
CA GLY A 58 14.61 11.45 -7.99
C GLY A 58 13.42 12.07 -8.73
N ARG A 59 12.88 13.21 -8.29
CA ARG A 59 11.88 13.97 -9.09
C ARG A 59 12.54 14.60 -10.30
N LEU A 60 13.70 15.22 -10.10
CA LEU A 60 14.48 15.80 -11.19
C LEU A 60 15.06 14.71 -12.09
N LEU A 61 15.54 13.61 -11.51
CA LEU A 61 15.96 12.42 -12.25
C LEU A 61 14.84 11.86 -13.14
N PHE A 62 13.59 11.89 -12.66
CA PHE A 62 12.44 11.41 -13.42
C PHE A 62 12.15 12.26 -14.67
N SER A 63 12.44 13.56 -14.65
CA SER A 63 12.21 14.45 -15.79
C SER A 63 13.38 14.57 -16.76
N LEU A 64 14.54 13.96 -16.47
CA LEU A 64 15.72 14.09 -17.32
C LEU A 64 15.49 13.50 -18.72
N SER A 65 15.92 14.27 -19.71
CA SER A 65 15.98 13.92 -21.13
C SER A 65 17.43 13.78 -21.62
N ASP A 66 17.61 13.30 -22.85
CA ASP A 66 18.94 13.19 -23.48
C ASP A 66 19.61 14.57 -23.61
N ASP A 67 18.82 15.60 -23.94
CA ASP A 67 19.28 16.98 -24.08
C ASP A 67 19.84 17.50 -22.74
N ASP A 68 19.12 17.25 -21.63
CA ASP A 68 19.56 17.66 -20.29
C ASP A 68 20.86 16.98 -19.86
N LEU A 69 21.04 15.69 -20.20
CA LEU A 69 22.27 14.94 -19.88
C LEU A 69 23.46 15.37 -20.73
N SER A 70 23.21 15.83 -21.95
CA SER A 70 24.24 16.34 -22.87
C SER A 70 24.70 17.76 -22.52
N ALA A 71 23.80 18.58 -21.96
CA ALA A 71 24.07 19.95 -21.59
C ALA A 71 24.79 20.08 -20.23
N ALA A 72 25.33 21.27 -19.97
CA ALA A 72 25.78 21.62 -18.63
C ALA A 72 24.58 21.59 -17.67
N PRO A 73 24.74 21.09 -16.43
CA PRO A 73 25.98 20.79 -15.71
C PRO A 73 26.54 19.36 -15.88
N TYR A 74 25.86 18.50 -16.63
CA TYR A 74 26.18 17.06 -16.73
C TYR A 74 27.30 16.75 -17.73
N ASN A 75 27.29 17.43 -18.89
CA ASN A 75 28.26 17.27 -19.97
C ASN A 75 28.64 15.80 -20.24
N ILE A 76 27.64 14.91 -20.29
CA ILE A 76 27.88 13.50 -20.62
C ILE A 76 28.00 13.41 -22.13
N GLU A 77 29.19 13.65 -22.69
CA GLU A 77 29.41 13.70 -24.15
C GLU A 77 29.20 12.35 -24.84
N LYS A 78 29.45 11.25 -24.13
CA LYS A 78 29.33 9.88 -24.67
C LYS A 78 27.86 9.47 -24.83
N GLN A 79 27.43 9.29 -26.08
CA GLN A 79 26.07 8.82 -26.43
C GLN A 79 25.73 7.49 -25.76
N SER A 80 26.68 6.54 -25.69
CA SER A 80 26.45 5.22 -25.08
C SER A 80 26.10 5.32 -23.60
N HIS A 81 26.74 6.22 -22.86
CA HIS A 81 26.46 6.44 -21.44
C HIS A 81 25.08 7.05 -21.22
N ARG A 82 24.69 8.03 -22.04
CA ARG A 82 23.36 8.65 -21.97
C ARG A 82 22.25 7.64 -22.26
N GLN A 83 22.44 6.81 -23.30
CA GLN A 83 21.46 5.77 -23.66
C GLN A 83 21.26 4.74 -22.54
N ILE A 84 22.34 4.27 -21.90
CA ILE A 84 22.24 3.33 -20.79
C ILE A 84 21.48 3.95 -19.60
N ILE A 85 21.76 5.21 -19.26
CA ILE A 85 21.06 5.92 -18.18
C ILE A 85 19.58 6.06 -18.50
N LEU A 86 19.24 6.47 -19.72
CA LEU A 86 17.85 6.64 -20.14
C LEU A 86 17.10 5.32 -20.24
N GLU A 87 17.74 4.24 -20.69
CA GLU A 87 17.15 2.90 -20.74
C GLU A 87 16.89 2.37 -19.33
N GLU A 88 17.83 2.52 -18.39
CA GLU A 88 17.63 2.08 -17.02
C GLU A 88 16.59 2.95 -16.30
N LEU A 89 16.55 4.26 -16.55
CA LEU A 89 15.44 5.12 -16.09
C LEU A 89 14.10 4.68 -16.67
N HIS A 90 14.06 4.28 -17.94
CA HIS A 90 12.86 3.74 -18.56
C HIS A 90 12.41 2.44 -17.90
N ARG A 91 13.34 1.53 -17.57
CA ARG A 91 13.05 0.31 -16.82
C ARG A 91 12.53 0.60 -15.42
N LEU A 92 13.11 1.59 -14.73
CA LEU A 92 12.61 2.06 -13.42
C LEU A 92 11.20 2.65 -13.51
N ARG A 93 10.89 3.39 -14.59
CA ARG A 93 9.53 3.90 -14.85
C ARG A 93 8.55 2.76 -15.08
N GLN A 94 8.96 1.71 -15.80
CA GLN A 94 8.13 0.53 -16.07
C GLN A 94 7.96 -0.40 -14.85
N ARG A 95 8.97 -0.52 -13.99
CA ARG A 95 8.92 -1.33 -12.75
C ARG A 95 7.88 -0.88 -11.73
N ARG A 96 7.27 0.31 -11.91
CA ARG A 96 6.06 0.71 -11.16
C ARG A 96 4.85 -0.18 -11.46
N VAL A 97 4.87 -0.97 -12.53
CA VAL A 97 3.79 -1.90 -12.86
C VAL A 97 4.03 -3.22 -12.11
N SER A 98 3.28 -3.37 -11.01
CA SER A 98 3.11 -4.56 -10.16
C SER A 98 4.39 -5.22 -9.65
N LEU A 99 4.95 -4.68 -8.55
CA LEU A 99 5.76 -5.49 -7.64
C LEU A 99 4.94 -6.72 -7.23
N ASP A 100 5.53 -7.90 -7.35
CA ASP A 100 4.87 -9.10 -6.85
C ASP A 100 4.70 -8.97 -5.33
N ARG A 101 3.58 -9.48 -4.79
CA ARG A 101 3.23 -9.28 -3.38
C ARG A 101 4.31 -9.83 -2.43
N TRP A 102 4.98 -10.92 -2.82
CA TRP A 102 6.07 -11.50 -2.03
C TRP A 102 7.33 -10.64 -2.08
N GLN A 103 7.63 -10.03 -3.23
CA GLN A 103 8.71 -9.06 -3.34
C GLN A 103 8.42 -7.83 -2.46
N TYR A 104 7.17 -7.34 -2.46
CA TYR A 104 6.76 -6.27 -1.55
C TYR A 104 6.87 -6.68 -0.06
N LYS A 105 6.52 -7.92 0.28
CA LYS A 105 6.70 -8.47 1.64
C LYS A 105 8.18 -8.46 2.04
N ASP A 106 9.06 -8.93 1.17
CA ASP A 106 10.49 -9.04 1.48
C ASP A 106 11.15 -7.65 1.60
N LEU A 107 10.72 -6.69 0.78
CA LEU A 107 11.20 -5.31 0.82
C LEU A 107 10.63 -4.51 2.01
N TYR A 108 9.37 -4.74 2.37
CA TYR A 108 8.66 -3.99 3.40
C TYR A 108 8.05 -4.92 4.44
N LEU A 109 8.90 -5.74 5.07
CA LEU A 109 8.47 -6.81 5.97
C LEU A 109 7.66 -6.28 7.17
N GLY A 110 8.16 -5.23 7.83
CA GLY A 110 7.48 -4.58 8.94
C GLY A 110 6.15 -3.95 8.53
N LYS A 111 6.13 -3.23 7.40
CA LYS A 111 4.92 -2.58 6.87
C LYS A 111 3.86 -3.61 6.47
N SER A 112 4.27 -4.71 5.84
CA SER A 112 3.38 -5.77 5.38
C SER A 112 2.69 -6.46 6.54
N LEU A 113 3.43 -6.81 7.60
CA LEU A 113 2.83 -7.40 8.79
C LEU A 113 2.00 -6.38 9.59
N PHE A 114 2.45 -5.12 9.70
CA PHE A 114 1.64 -4.04 10.27
C PHE A 114 0.30 -3.90 9.56
N LEU A 115 0.32 -3.84 8.22
CA LEU A 115 -0.90 -3.76 7.40
C LEU A 115 -1.78 -4.99 7.60
N LEU A 116 -1.20 -6.19 7.57
CA LEU A 116 -1.92 -7.46 7.75
C LEU A 116 -2.62 -7.55 9.11
N ILE A 117 -1.93 -7.21 10.19
CA ILE A 117 -2.49 -7.26 11.56
C ILE A 117 -3.47 -6.11 11.78
N SER A 118 -3.11 -4.88 11.37
CA SER A 118 -3.87 -3.68 11.70
C SER A 118 -5.13 -3.55 10.84
N LEU A 119 -5.06 -3.84 9.53
CA LEU A 119 -6.28 -3.87 8.68
C LEU A 119 -7.24 -4.97 9.12
N ARG A 120 -6.73 -6.09 9.64
CA ARG A 120 -7.59 -7.14 10.18
C ARG A 120 -8.26 -6.72 11.48
N ASN A 121 -7.50 -6.24 12.46
CA ASN A 121 -8.05 -6.02 13.78
C ASN A 121 -8.81 -4.69 13.86
N PHE A 122 -8.33 -3.66 13.16
CA PHE A 122 -8.83 -2.28 13.22
C PHE A 122 -8.80 -1.64 11.83
N PRO A 123 -9.63 -2.13 10.87
CA PRO A 123 -9.58 -1.66 9.49
C PRO A 123 -9.83 -0.15 9.38
N ARG A 124 -10.80 0.39 10.13
CA ARG A 124 -11.15 1.83 10.11
C ARG A 124 -9.96 2.70 10.53
N LEU A 125 -9.29 2.36 11.63
CA LEU A 125 -8.15 3.13 12.12
C LEU A 125 -6.93 3.00 11.23
N THR A 126 -6.72 1.82 10.67
CA THR A 126 -5.62 1.59 9.77
C THR A 126 -5.82 2.38 8.47
N LEU A 127 -7.03 2.41 7.91
CA LEU A 127 -7.33 3.22 6.73
C LEU A 127 -7.19 4.72 7.01
N LEU A 128 -7.63 5.20 8.18
CA LEU A 128 -7.41 6.58 8.61
C LEU A 128 -5.92 6.90 8.78
N TYR A 129 -5.15 5.98 9.34
CA TYR A 129 -3.69 6.10 9.45
C TYR A 129 -3.04 6.21 8.07
N LEU A 130 -3.44 5.36 7.12
CA LEU A 130 -2.92 5.41 5.76
C LEU A 130 -3.28 6.72 5.06
N PHE A 131 -4.50 7.23 5.27
CA PHE A 131 -4.90 8.54 4.74
C PHE A 131 -4.03 9.68 5.29
N LEU A 132 -3.70 9.68 6.57
CA LEU A 132 -2.94 10.77 7.21
C LEU A 132 -1.42 10.68 6.98
N PHE A 133 -0.86 9.47 7.00
CA PHE A 133 0.59 9.27 7.07
C PHE A 133 1.21 8.63 5.82
N ASP A 134 0.44 7.89 5.03
CA ASP A 134 0.94 7.22 3.83
C ASP A 134 -0.05 7.28 2.65
N TYR A 135 -0.52 8.51 2.40
CA TYR A 135 -1.57 8.78 1.42
C TYR A 135 -1.20 8.30 0.01
N ASN A 136 -0.06 8.77 -0.51
CA ASN A 136 0.30 8.55 -1.92
C ASN A 136 0.70 7.09 -2.24
N ASP A 137 1.34 6.39 -1.31
CA ASP A 137 1.99 5.11 -1.63
C ASP A 137 1.10 3.90 -1.30
N THR A 138 0.18 4.02 -0.36
CA THR A 138 -0.65 2.89 0.07
C THR A 138 -2.13 3.22 0.07
N PHE A 139 -2.54 4.41 0.55
CA PHE A 139 -3.96 4.76 0.55
C PHE A 139 -4.52 5.01 -0.86
N LEU A 140 -3.81 5.79 -1.68
CA LEU A 140 -4.26 6.18 -3.02
C LEU A 140 -4.35 4.97 -3.98
N PRO A 141 -3.37 4.06 -4.04
CA PRO A 141 -3.52 2.82 -4.80
C PRO A 141 -4.66 1.93 -4.25
N PHE A 142 -4.84 1.91 -2.93
CA PHE A 142 -5.92 1.13 -2.30
C PHE A 142 -7.30 1.63 -2.73
N ILE A 143 -7.59 2.93 -2.63
CA ILE A 143 -8.90 3.47 -3.00
C ILE A 143 -9.19 3.28 -4.50
N HIS A 144 -8.19 3.45 -5.37
CA HIS A 144 -8.37 3.22 -6.81
C HIS A 144 -8.62 1.75 -7.16
N THR A 145 -8.04 0.83 -6.39
CA THR A 145 -8.22 -0.62 -6.61
C THR A 145 -9.55 -1.11 -6.01
N SER A 146 -9.88 -0.68 -4.80
CA SER A 146 -11.11 -1.12 -4.11
C SER A 146 -12.37 -0.44 -4.63
N CYS A 147 -12.27 0.83 -5.06
CA CYS A 147 -13.39 1.63 -5.57
C CYS A 147 -13.01 2.21 -6.95
N PRO A 148 -13.10 1.41 -8.04
CA PRO A 148 -12.68 1.86 -9.36
C PRO A 148 -13.54 3.02 -9.86
N ALA A 149 -12.91 4.00 -10.50
CA ALA A 149 -13.64 5.08 -11.15
C ALA A 149 -14.41 4.48 -12.32
N THR A 150 -15.73 4.71 -12.38
CA THR A 150 -16.49 4.39 -13.59
C THR A 150 -15.91 5.23 -14.73
N PRO A 151 -15.53 4.62 -15.88
CA PRO A 151 -15.17 5.41 -17.05
C PRO A 151 -16.39 6.26 -17.42
N ASP A 152 -16.21 7.58 -17.53
CA ASP A 152 -17.25 8.42 -18.12
C ASP A 152 -17.59 7.84 -19.51
N PRO A 153 -18.88 7.72 -19.87
CA PRO A 153 -19.25 7.26 -21.20
C PRO A 153 -18.62 8.18 -22.26
N PRO A 154 -18.23 7.65 -23.43
CA PRO A 154 -17.59 8.45 -24.48
C PRO A 154 -18.53 9.58 -24.87
N ALA A 155 -18.22 10.80 -24.41
CA ALA A 155 -18.90 12.00 -24.83
C ALA A 155 -18.44 12.28 -26.26
N ASP A 156 -19.18 11.74 -27.23
CA ASP A 156 -19.16 12.12 -28.63
C ASP A 156 -19.59 13.60 -28.74
N THR A 157 -18.67 14.52 -28.44
CA THR A 157 -18.86 15.96 -28.69
C THR A 157 -17.80 16.40 -29.70
N PRO A 158 -18.18 16.82 -30.93
CA PRO A 158 -17.24 17.03 -32.03
C PRO A 158 -16.42 18.32 -31.93
N LEU A 159 -16.37 18.99 -30.77
CA LEU A 159 -15.68 20.28 -30.63
C LEU A 159 -14.20 20.20 -30.23
N ASN A 160 -13.71 19.05 -29.73
CA ASN A 160 -12.34 18.96 -29.22
C ASN A 160 -11.32 18.35 -30.23
N ARG A 161 -11.73 18.12 -31.48
CA ARG A 161 -10.95 17.38 -32.48
C ARG A 161 -9.79 18.18 -33.13
N ARG A 162 -9.51 19.40 -32.68
CA ARG A 162 -8.54 20.30 -33.34
C ARG A 162 -7.23 20.54 -32.58
N CYS A 163 -7.08 20.09 -31.33
CA CYS A 163 -5.81 20.26 -30.58
C CYS A 163 -4.86 19.06 -30.59
N CYS A 164 -5.31 17.87 -31.04
CA CYS A 164 -4.47 16.66 -31.02
C CYS A 164 -3.94 16.29 -32.42
N LYS A 165 -3.07 17.11 -32.99
CA LYS A 165 -2.19 16.71 -34.11
C LYS A 165 -0.77 17.24 -33.93
N ARG A 166 -0.07 16.75 -32.90
CA ARG A 166 1.39 16.52 -32.85
C ARG A 166 1.75 16.03 -31.44
N GLY A 167 1.93 14.73 -31.29
CA GLY A 167 2.29 14.12 -30.02
C GLY A 167 1.95 12.64 -30.05
N ARG A 168 2.97 11.82 -30.22
CA ARG A 168 2.93 10.36 -30.37
C ARG A 168 2.13 9.72 -29.23
N ALA A 169 1.03 9.04 -29.57
CA ALA A 169 0.21 8.29 -28.64
C ALA A 169 0.99 7.06 -28.13
N LEU A 170 1.45 7.12 -26.87
CA LEU A 170 1.82 5.96 -26.08
C LEU A 170 0.75 5.79 -25.02
N THR A 171 -0.11 4.79 -25.22
CA THR A 171 -1.10 4.30 -24.27
C THR A 171 -0.41 3.80 -22.99
N HIS A 172 -0.48 4.58 -21.91
CA HIS A 172 -0.26 4.11 -20.54
C HIS A 172 -1.41 4.64 -19.67
N PRO A 173 -2.36 3.80 -19.22
CA PRO A 173 -3.54 4.24 -18.47
C PRO A 173 -3.31 4.40 -16.96
N VAL A 174 -2.07 4.62 -16.49
CA VAL A 174 -1.72 4.59 -15.05
C VAL A 174 -0.91 5.81 -14.59
N LEU A 175 -0.80 6.85 -15.42
CA LEU A 175 -0.05 8.06 -15.07
C LEU A 175 -1.01 9.23 -14.87
N HIS A 176 -1.03 9.73 -13.63
CA HIS A 176 -1.73 10.94 -13.17
C HIS A 176 -3.26 10.86 -13.02
N GLN A 177 -3.75 10.11 -12.03
CA GLN A 177 -4.98 10.51 -11.35
C GLN A 177 -4.63 10.83 -9.89
N ASP A 178 -4.25 12.08 -9.65
CA ASP A 178 -3.72 12.51 -8.35
C ASP A 178 -4.79 12.58 -7.25
N TRP A 179 -6.08 12.53 -7.63
CA TRP A 179 -7.21 12.69 -6.72
C TRP A 179 -8.35 11.72 -7.05
N PRO A 180 -8.92 11.02 -6.04
CA PRO A 180 -10.10 10.20 -6.23
C PRO A 180 -11.30 11.08 -6.59
N GLY A 181 -12.14 10.62 -7.53
CA GLY A 181 -13.39 11.29 -7.87
C GLY A 181 -14.38 11.28 -6.70
N TRP A 182 -15.35 12.21 -6.70
CA TRP A 182 -16.37 12.29 -5.65
C TRP A 182 -17.15 10.98 -5.46
N ARG A 183 -17.47 10.28 -6.55
CA ARG A 183 -18.15 8.97 -6.49
C ARG A 183 -17.31 7.89 -5.82
N GLN A 184 -16.00 7.83 -6.11
CA GLN A 184 -15.08 6.91 -5.45
C GLN A 184 -14.99 7.21 -3.95
N TRP A 185 -14.94 8.49 -3.59
CA TRP A 185 -14.99 8.92 -2.19
C TRP A 185 -16.28 8.52 -1.50
N ALA A 186 -17.43 8.71 -2.15
CA ALA A 186 -18.72 8.34 -1.58
C ALA A 186 -18.82 6.82 -1.34
N GLU A 187 -18.41 6.00 -2.31
CA GLU A 187 -18.39 4.53 -2.18
C GLU A 187 -17.42 4.09 -1.08
N PHE A 188 -16.21 4.65 -1.07
CA PHE A 188 -15.22 4.38 -0.03
C PHE A 188 -15.74 4.74 1.35
N LEU A 189 -16.32 5.92 1.54
CA LEU A 189 -16.86 6.35 2.84
C LEU A 189 -18.02 5.46 3.29
N LEU A 190 -18.92 5.09 2.37
CA LEU A 190 -20.03 4.18 2.66
C LEU A 190 -19.51 2.83 3.19
N LEU A 191 -18.57 2.22 2.48
CA LEU A 191 -17.97 0.95 2.88
C LEU A 191 -17.10 1.09 4.14
N TYR A 192 -16.37 2.18 4.30
CA TYR A 192 -15.54 2.47 5.48
C TYR A 192 -16.38 2.48 6.77
N PHE A 193 -17.55 3.11 6.74
CA PHE A 193 -18.44 3.16 7.91
C PHE A 193 -19.19 1.85 8.12
N LEU A 194 -19.79 1.28 7.08
CA LEU A 194 -20.67 0.11 7.22
C LEU A 194 -19.92 -1.22 7.26
N LEU A 195 -19.02 -1.45 6.31
CA LEU A 195 -18.45 -2.77 6.00
C LEU A 195 -16.97 -2.64 5.61
N PRO A 196 -16.09 -2.26 6.54
CA PRO A 196 -14.70 -1.95 6.22
C PRO A 196 -13.90 -3.17 5.73
N TYR A 197 -14.31 -4.40 6.13
CA TYR A 197 -13.71 -5.64 5.62
C TYR A 197 -14.07 -5.92 4.15
N GLN A 198 -15.16 -5.34 3.63
CA GLN A 198 -15.51 -5.46 2.22
C GLN A 198 -14.55 -4.68 1.32
N LEU A 199 -13.97 -3.57 1.81
CA LEU A 199 -12.90 -2.88 1.08
C LEU A 199 -11.65 -3.74 0.93
N LEU A 200 -11.35 -4.55 1.96
CA LEU A 200 -10.23 -5.48 1.95
C LEU A 200 -10.48 -6.66 1.00
N SER A 201 -11.71 -7.19 0.95
CA SER A 201 -12.07 -8.25 0.00
C SER A 201 -12.04 -7.74 -1.44
N ALA A 202 -12.55 -6.54 -1.71
CA ALA A 202 -12.49 -5.90 -3.03
C ALA A 202 -11.04 -5.65 -3.49
N PHE A 203 -10.16 -5.22 -2.58
CA PHE A 203 -8.73 -5.09 -2.84
C PHE A 203 -8.11 -6.45 -3.18
N ALA A 204 -8.35 -7.48 -2.35
CA ALA A 204 -7.80 -8.82 -2.54
C ALA A 204 -8.30 -9.49 -3.83
N TRP A 205 -9.53 -9.18 -4.27
CA TRP A 205 -10.11 -9.69 -5.51
C TRP A 205 -9.25 -9.37 -6.74
N HIS A 206 -8.68 -8.17 -6.82
CA HIS A 206 -7.80 -7.78 -7.93
C HIS A 206 -6.53 -8.63 -8.03
N TRP A 207 -6.11 -9.24 -6.93
CA TRP A 207 -4.93 -10.10 -6.87
C TRP A 207 -5.24 -11.59 -7.09
N MET A 208 -6.50 -11.96 -7.33
CA MET A 208 -6.90 -13.35 -7.59
C MET A 208 -6.23 -13.95 -8.82
N SER A 209 -6.01 -13.14 -9.86
CA SER A 209 -5.35 -13.59 -11.11
C SER A 209 -3.88 -13.94 -10.91
N VAL A 210 -3.22 -13.32 -9.93
CA VAL A 210 -1.78 -13.52 -9.66
C VAL A 210 -1.58 -14.51 -8.51
N HIS A 211 -2.36 -14.39 -7.42
CA HIS A 211 -2.22 -15.16 -6.18
C HIS A 211 -3.54 -15.80 -5.73
N TYR A 212 -4.09 -16.69 -6.54
CA TYR A 212 -5.39 -17.34 -6.31
C TYR A 212 -5.63 -17.79 -4.86
N TRP A 213 -4.74 -18.64 -4.33
CA TRP A 213 -4.92 -19.21 -2.99
C TRP A 213 -4.92 -18.15 -1.90
N THR A 214 -3.96 -17.23 -1.94
CA THR A 214 -3.82 -16.29 -0.83
C THR A 214 -4.85 -15.18 -0.88
N ALA A 215 -5.20 -14.69 -2.07
CA ALA A 215 -6.33 -13.78 -2.24
C ALA A 215 -7.64 -14.45 -1.76
N GLY A 216 -7.85 -15.72 -2.10
CA GLY A 216 -8.97 -16.53 -1.61
C GLY A 216 -9.05 -16.60 -0.08
N PHE A 217 -7.94 -16.88 0.61
CA PHE A 217 -7.89 -16.88 2.08
C PHE A 217 -8.22 -15.52 2.68
N ILE A 218 -7.69 -14.42 2.11
CA ILE A 218 -7.97 -13.07 2.58
C ILE A 218 -9.45 -12.71 2.40
N ILE A 219 -10.04 -13.05 1.24
CA ILE A 219 -11.46 -12.80 0.96
C ILE A 219 -12.35 -13.61 1.91
N ALA A 220 -12.07 -14.91 2.08
CA ALA A 220 -12.82 -15.77 2.99
C ALA A 220 -12.73 -15.25 4.43
N HIS A 221 -11.54 -14.82 4.87
CA HIS A 221 -11.35 -14.27 6.20
C HIS A 221 -12.12 -12.96 6.39
N ALA A 222 -12.05 -12.04 5.43
CA ALA A 222 -12.80 -10.79 5.44
C ALA A 222 -14.32 -11.04 5.49
N ALA A 223 -14.82 -12.06 4.78
CA ALA A 223 -16.23 -12.45 4.85
C ALA A 223 -16.61 -12.96 6.25
N LEU A 224 -15.78 -13.81 6.87
CA LEU A 224 -16.02 -14.30 8.23
C LEU A 224 -16.04 -13.15 9.26
N LEU A 225 -15.10 -12.20 9.15
CA LEU A 225 -15.06 -11.02 10.02
C LEU A 225 -16.29 -10.13 9.83
N THR A 226 -16.75 -9.96 8.58
CA THR A 226 -17.99 -9.24 8.27
C THR A 226 -19.21 -9.88 8.94
N VAL A 227 -19.30 -11.21 8.91
CA VAL A 227 -20.39 -11.94 9.59
C VAL A 227 -20.36 -11.70 11.10
N LEU A 228 -19.17 -11.72 11.73
CA LEU A 228 -19.04 -11.43 13.16
C LEU A 228 -19.47 -10.01 13.51
N ASP A 229 -19.05 -9.01 12.73
CA ASP A 229 -19.47 -7.61 12.92
C ASP A 229 -20.99 -7.48 12.84
N VAL A 230 -21.62 -8.07 11.81
CA VAL A 230 -23.07 -8.05 11.66
C VAL A 230 -23.76 -8.72 12.85
N CYS A 231 -23.28 -9.88 13.29
CA CYS A 231 -23.82 -10.57 14.48
C CYS A 231 -23.68 -9.71 15.75
N PHE A 232 -22.56 -9.03 15.90
CA PHE A 232 -22.27 -8.16 17.03
C PHE A 232 -23.21 -6.95 17.06
N TYR A 233 -23.33 -6.21 15.96
CA TYR A 233 -24.26 -5.07 15.85
C TYR A 233 -25.71 -5.51 16.01
N TRP A 234 -26.10 -6.65 15.42
CA TRP A 234 -27.44 -7.22 15.57
C TRP A 234 -27.77 -7.55 17.03
N THR A 235 -26.81 -8.12 17.76
CA THR A 235 -26.97 -8.46 19.18
C THR A 235 -27.10 -7.20 20.04
N LEU A 236 -26.28 -6.17 19.78
CA LEU A 236 -26.37 -4.88 20.46
C LEU A 236 -27.70 -4.17 20.19
N TRP A 237 -28.17 -4.23 18.95
CA TRP A 237 -29.46 -3.69 18.54
C TRP A 237 -30.60 -4.37 19.29
N LYS A 238 -30.66 -5.72 19.27
CA LYS A 238 -31.68 -6.50 19.99
C LYS A 238 -31.68 -6.23 21.49
N ARG A 239 -30.53 -5.97 22.10
CA ARG A 239 -30.40 -5.68 23.53
C ARG A 239 -30.68 -4.21 23.90
N GLY A 240 -30.95 -3.34 22.92
CA GLY A 240 -31.17 -1.91 23.15
C GLY A 240 -29.93 -1.16 23.66
N GLN A 241 -28.74 -1.77 23.56
CA GLN A 241 -27.48 -1.25 24.11
C GLN A 241 -26.70 -0.39 23.11
N MET A 242 -27.31 0.06 22.00
CA MET A 242 -26.64 0.88 20.99
C MET A 242 -26.01 2.16 21.56
N ARG A 243 -26.54 2.69 22.67
CA ARG A 243 -26.00 3.87 23.36
C ARG A 243 -24.61 3.64 23.98
N THR A 244 -24.19 2.39 24.21
CA THR A 244 -22.86 2.09 24.76
C THR A 244 -21.78 1.95 23.68
N LEU A 245 -22.16 1.95 22.39
CA LEU A 245 -21.23 1.84 21.26
C LEU A 245 -20.09 2.87 21.29
N PRO A 246 -20.33 4.18 21.51
CA PRO A 246 -19.24 5.17 21.50
C PRO A 246 -18.20 4.87 22.58
N LYS A 247 -18.66 4.46 23.78
CA LYS A 247 -17.77 4.11 24.89
C LYS A 247 -16.96 2.85 24.59
N LEU A 248 -17.57 1.85 23.97
CA LEU A 248 -16.87 0.63 23.59
C LEU A 248 -15.83 0.87 22.48
N VAL A 249 -16.20 1.64 21.45
CA VAL A 249 -15.27 2.05 20.38
C VAL A 249 -14.12 2.86 20.97
N TRP A 250 -14.38 3.78 21.89
CA TRP A 250 -13.35 4.56 22.57
C TRP A 250 -12.43 3.69 23.44
N LEU A 251 -12.97 2.72 24.17
CA LEU A 251 -12.15 1.79 24.95
C LEU A 251 -11.26 0.94 24.02
N GLN A 252 -11.82 0.48 22.90
CA GLN A 252 -11.10 -0.31 21.91
C GLN A 252 -10.01 0.53 21.24
N MET A 253 -10.27 1.77 20.88
CA MET A 253 -9.27 2.75 20.43
C MET A 253 -8.05 2.82 21.37
N PHE A 254 -8.29 2.96 22.68
CA PHE A 254 -7.21 3.04 23.68
C PHE A 254 -6.47 1.71 23.84
N ALA A 255 -7.20 0.60 23.92
CA ALA A 255 -6.61 -0.73 24.01
C ALA A 255 -5.69 -1.01 22.82
N VAL A 256 -6.06 -0.56 21.62
CA VAL A 256 -5.25 -0.68 20.40
C VAL A 256 -4.01 0.17 20.47
N LEU A 257 -4.17 1.45 20.83
CA LEU A 257 -3.04 2.36 20.94
C LEU A 257 -1.96 1.79 21.88
N PHE A 258 -2.37 1.18 22.98
CA PHE A 258 -1.45 0.59 23.95
C PHE A 258 -0.89 -0.77 23.50
N ASN A 259 -1.74 -1.71 23.10
CA ASN A 259 -1.31 -3.06 22.70
C ASN A 259 -0.47 -3.06 21.42
N THR A 260 -0.84 -2.25 20.43
CA THR A 260 -0.06 -2.13 19.19
C THR A 260 1.28 -1.44 19.46
N SER A 261 1.34 -0.45 20.35
CA SER A 261 2.62 0.18 20.72
C SER A 261 3.57 -0.82 21.41
N LEU A 262 3.05 -1.66 22.31
CA LEU A 262 3.84 -2.68 23.01
C LEU A 262 4.39 -3.77 22.06
N PHE A 263 3.66 -4.10 20.99
CA PHE A 263 4.11 -5.07 19.99
C PHE A 263 5.05 -4.49 18.93
N VAL A 264 4.90 -3.20 18.58
CA VAL A 264 5.71 -2.54 17.54
C VAL A 264 7.06 -2.07 18.08
N LEU A 265 7.16 -1.71 19.37
CA LEU A 265 8.42 -1.30 20.01
C LEU A 265 9.56 -2.33 19.93
N PRO A 266 9.35 -3.64 20.23
CA PRO A 266 10.40 -4.65 20.16
C PRO A 266 10.65 -5.19 18.74
N TRP A 267 9.88 -4.75 17.75
CA TRP A 267 9.98 -5.23 16.37
C TRP A 267 11.38 -5.20 15.75
N PRO A 268 12.20 -4.15 15.96
CA PRO A 268 13.56 -4.10 15.41
C PRO A 268 14.49 -5.19 15.93
N LEU A 269 14.15 -5.75 17.09
CA LEU A 269 14.92 -6.79 17.77
C LEU A 269 14.40 -8.19 17.41
N MET A 270 13.28 -8.30 16.69
CA MET A 270 12.73 -9.60 16.33
C MET A 270 13.48 -10.22 15.13
N PRO A 271 13.94 -11.48 15.26
CA PRO A 271 14.48 -12.24 14.14
C PRO A 271 13.52 -12.29 12.95
N LEU A 272 14.08 -12.17 11.74
CA LEU A 272 13.33 -12.23 10.46
C LEU A 272 12.49 -13.51 10.32
N PHE A 273 12.95 -14.64 10.85
CA PHE A 273 12.20 -15.90 10.87
C PHE A 273 10.89 -15.80 11.67
N LEU A 274 10.89 -15.10 12.81
CA LEU A 274 9.67 -14.92 13.61
C LEU A 274 8.66 -14.04 12.89
N ILE A 275 9.12 -12.96 12.25
CA ILE A 275 8.25 -12.07 11.48
C ILE A 275 7.64 -12.80 10.28
N ASN A 276 8.43 -13.59 9.55
CA ASN A 276 7.92 -14.40 8.44
C ASN A 276 6.90 -15.43 8.93
N THR A 277 7.23 -16.20 9.98
CA THR A 277 6.32 -17.18 10.57
C THR A 277 5.00 -16.54 10.98
N GLU A 278 5.05 -15.37 11.62
CA GLU A 278 3.87 -14.61 12.00
C GLU A 278 3.02 -14.23 10.78
N ILE A 279 3.61 -13.71 9.70
CA ILE A 279 2.88 -13.40 8.45
C ILE A 279 2.11 -14.64 7.94
N TYR A 280 2.74 -15.81 7.91
CA TYR A 280 2.09 -17.05 7.46
C TYR A 280 0.97 -17.51 8.41
N ILE A 281 1.17 -17.43 9.72
CA ILE A 281 0.13 -17.73 10.72
C ILE A 281 -1.07 -16.81 10.51
N GLN A 282 -0.82 -15.51 10.36
CA GLN A 282 -1.88 -14.51 10.20
C GLN A 282 -2.65 -14.69 8.89
N LEU A 283 -1.99 -15.13 7.81
CA LEU A 283 -2.61 -15.37 6.50
C LEU A 283 -3.39 -16.69 6.41
N TYR A 284 -2.83 -17.77 6.95
CA TYR A 284 -3.36 -19.12 6.69
C TYR A 284 -4.02 -19.75 7.91
N PHE A 285 -3.56 -19.49 9.12
CA PHE A 285 -4.08 -20.15 10.32
C PHE A 285 -5.25 -19.40 10.97
N ILE A 286 -5.14 -18.07 11.10
CA ILE A 286 -6.19 -17.25 11.73
C ILE A 286 -7.56 -17.31 11.03
N PRO A 287 -7.67 -17.39 9.69
CA PRO A 287 -8.97 -17.58 9.05
C PRO A 287 -9.73 -18.80 9.59
N PHE A 288 -9.04 -19.91 9.87
CA PHE A 288 -9.66 -21.10 10.46
C PHE A 288 -10.16 -20.86 11.88
N LEU A 289 -9.37 -20.20 12.73
CA LEU A 289 -9.82 -19.84 14.09
C LEU A 289 -11.04 -18.91 14.04
N THR A 290 -11.05 -17.97 13.08
CA THR A 290 -12.18 -17.07 12.87
C THR A 290 -13.43 -17.84 12.41
N ALA A 291 -13.27 -18.85 11.55
CA ALA A 291 -14.37 -19.72 11.13
C ALA A 291 -14.98 -20.49 12.31
N VAL A 292 -14.13 -21.03 13.21
CA VAL A 292 -14.58 -21.68 14.44
C VAL A 292 -15.35 -20.71 15.34
N LEU A 293 -14.87 -19.47 15.46
CA LEU A 293 -15.56 -18.42 16.23
C LEU A 293 -16.91 -18.04 15.63
N VAL A 294 -17.00 -17.90 14.32
CA VAL A 294 -18.27 -17.66 13.60
C VAL A 294 -19.25 -18.80 13.86
N LYS A 295 -18.79 -20.06 13.73
CA LYS A 295 -19.62 -21.24 14.00
C LYS A 295 -20.18 -21.22 15.42
N ARG A 296 -19.36 -20.91 16.43
CA ARG A 296 -19.80 -20.82 17.84
C ARG A 296 -20.80 -19.68 18.07
N THR A 297 -20.64 -18.58 17.35
CA THR A 297 -21.52 -17.40 17.49
C THR A 297 -22.89 -17.64 16.84
N LEU A 298 -22.92 -18.33 15.69
CA LEU A 298 -24.16 -18.63 14.95
C LEU A 298 -24.92 -19.85 15.48
N LEU A 299 -24.18 -20.88 15.92
CA LEU A 299 -24.72 -22.09 16.55
C LEU A 299 -24.25 -22.12 18.01
N PRO A 300 -24.87 -21.33 18.91
CA PRO A 300 -24.65 -21.53 20.33
C PRO A 300 -25.09 -22.96 20.64
N THR A 301 -24.14 -23.84 20.96
CA THR A 301 -24.42 -25.23 21.33
C THR A 301 -25.48 -25.22 22.42
N ASN A 302 -26.65 -25.76 22.08
CA ASN A 302 -27.81 -25.93 22.93
C ASN A 302 -27.54 -27.08 23.93
N THR A 303 -26.47 -26.95 24.70
CA THR A 303 -26.06 -27.88 25.75
C THR A 303 -26.12 -27.17 27.08
N GLN A 304 -27.34 -26.80 27.48
CA GLN A 304 -27.76 -26.83 28.87
C GLN A 304 -28.99 -27.73 28.97
N HIS A 305 -28.75 -29.04 28.99
CA HIS A 305 -29.66 -29.92 29.70
C HIS A 305 -29.47 -29.64 31.20
N ARG A 306 -30.44 -28.93 31.81
CA ARG A 306 -30.92 -29.25 33.16
C ARG A 306 -31.80 -30.50 33.02
N PRO A 307 -31.77 -31.45 33.97
CA PRO A 307 -32.16 -31.21 35.36
C PRO A 307 -31.01 -31.02 36.33
#